data_AF-A0A945LM57-F1
#
_entry.id   AF-A0A945LM57-F1
#
_cell.length_a   1.000
_cell.length_b   1.000
_cell.length_c   1.000
_cell.angle_alpha   90.00
_cell.angle_beta   90.00
_cell.angle_gamma   90.00
#
_symmetry.space_group_name_H-M   'P 1'
#
loop_
_entity.id
_entity.type
_entity.pdbx_description
1 polymer ?
#
loop_
_entity_poly.entity_id
_entity_poly.type
_entity_poly.pdbx_seq_one_letter_code
_entity_poly.pdbx_strand_id
1 'polypeptide(L)' 'MSSRSNNNKKPEPDRPPIRKERKCLMCGKGFVSSHVGERVCTNCKSTAAWREGSYAA' A
#
# COMPACT_ATOMS: atom_id res chain seq x y z
N MET A 1 -3.14 36.43 0.99
CA MET A 1 -2.72 35.40 1.97
C MET A 1 -3.83 34.37 2.05
N SER A 2 -3.66 33.20 1.42
CA SER A 2 -4.74 32.20 1.33
C SER A 2 -4.95 31.50 2.67
N SER A 3 -6.09 31.77 3.30
CA SER A 3 -6.59 31.11 4.50
C SER A 3 -6.87 29.64 4.21
N ARG A 4 -5.95 28.75 4.64
CA ARG A 4 -6.16 27.30 4.58
C ARG A 4 -7.14 26.91 5.68
N SER A 5 -8.43 26.80 5.32
CA SER A 5 -9.48 26.35 6.24
C SER A 5 -9.15 24.97 6.81
N ASN A 6 -9.20 24.85 8.13
CA ASN A 6 -8.89 23.63 8.88
C ASN A 6 -9.90 22.49 8.61
N ASN A 7 -11.03 22.82 7.99
CA ASN A 7 -12.18 21.92 7.80
C ASN A 7 -12.03 20.94 6.62
N ASN A 8 -11.00 21.10 5.77
CA ASN A 8 -10.69 20.17 4.68
C ASN A 8 -9.59 19.14 5.03
N LYS A 9 -9.24 19.00 6.32
CA LYS A 9 -8.26 18.00 6.74
C LYS A 9 -8.86 16.61 6.67
N LYS A 10 -8.08 15.67 6.13
CA LYS A 10 -8.43 14.25 6.14
C LYS A 10 -8.66 13.82 7.60
N PRO A 11 -9.78 13.16 7.92
CA PRO A 11 -10.01 12.68 9.27
C PRO A 11 -8.94 11.67 9.65
N GLU A 12 -8.55 11.70 10.92
CA GLU A 12 -7.66 10.70 11.49
C GLU A 12 -8.37 9.33 11.49
N PRO A 13 -7.68 8.25 11.12
CA PRO A 13 -8.27 6.93 11.14
C PRO A 13 -8.56 6.49 12.58
N ASP A 14 -9.75 5.94 12.82
CA ASP A 14 -10.20 5.41 14.12
C ASP A 14 -9.29 4.31 14.67
N ARG A 15 -8.57 3.59 13.79
CA ARG A 15 -7.71 2.46 14.14
C ARG A 15 -6.31 2.60 13.55
N PRO A 16 -5.27 2.22 14.31
CA PRO A 16 -3.92 2.20 13.78
C PRO A 16 -3.79 1.15 12.65
N PRO A 17 -2.96 1.42 11.63
CA PRO A 17 -2.69 0.45 10.57
C PRO A 17 -2.01 -0.80 11.17
N ILE A 18 -2.66 -1.95 10.99
CA ILE A 18 -2.15 -3.23 11.50
C ILE A 18 -1.16 -3.82 10.50
N ARG A 19 0.08 -4.05 10.96
CA ARG A 19 1.08 -4.80 10.21
C ARG A 19 0.83 -6.29 10.32
N LYS A 20 0.86 -7.01 9.19
CA LYS A 20 0.59 -8.46 9.14
C LYS A 20 1.52 -9.14 8.14
N GLU A 21 1.94 -10.36 8.43
CA GLU A 21 2.61 -11.18 7.43
C GLU A 21 1.60 -11.68 6.39
N ARG A 22 1.95 -11.55 5.12
CA ARG A 22 1.13 -11.95 3.97
C ARG A 22 1.99 -12.55 2.89
N LYS A 23 1.39 -13.37 2.01
CA LYS A 23 2.02 -13.80 0.76
C LYS A 23 1.83 -12.73 -0.33
N CYS A 24 2.90 -12.42 -1.05
CA CYS A 24 2.89 -11.54 -2.21
C CYS A 24 2.07 -12.17 -3.33
N LEU A 25 1.16 -11.42 -3.93
CA LEU A 25 0.35 -11.89 -5.07
C LEU A 25 1.15 -12.02 -6.38
N MET A 26 2.33 -11.42 -6.49
CA MET A 26 3.18 -11.54 -7.69
C MET A 26 4.20 -12.67 -7.61
N CYS A 27 4.83 -12.89 -6.45
CA CYS A 27 5.92 -13.87 -6.32
C CYS A 27 5.69 -14.94 -5.24
N GLY A 28 4.55 -14.90 -4.53
CA GLY A 28 4.21 -15.85 -3.47
C GLY A 28 5.02 -15.72 -2.17
N LYS A 29 6.11 -14.95 -2.15
CA LYS A 29 6.98 -14.79 -0.96
C LYS A 29 6.24 -14.11 0.18
N GLY A 30 6.55 -14.51 1.42
CA GLY A 30 6.09 -13.85 2.63
C GLY A 30 6.67 -12.43 2.75
N PHE A 31 5.84 -11.46 3.12
CA PHE A 31 6.26 -10.10 3.43
C PHE A 31 5.35 -9.46 4.48
N VAL A 32 5.87 -8.45 5.18
CA VAL A 32 5.10 -7.68 6.18
C VAL A 32 4.32 -6.58 5.46
N SER A 33 2.99 -6.65 5.48
CA SER A 33 2.10 -5.63 4.93
C SER A 33 1.96 -4.46 5.89
N SER A 34 2.12 -3.23 5.42
CA SER A 34 2.01 -1.98 6.17
C SER A 34 0.56 -1.57 6.44
N HIS A 35 -0.36 -1.98 5.57
CA HIS A 35 -1.80 -1.76 5.72
C HIS A 35 -2.58 -2.92 5.10
N VAL A 36 -3.88 -3.00 5.37
CA VAL A 36 -4.73 -4.14 4.99
C VAL A 36 -4.80 -4.40 3.48
N GLY A 37 -4.61 -3.35 2.67
CA GLY A 37 -4.63 -3.41 1.21
C GLY A 37 -3.29 -3.75 0.56
N GLU A 38 -2.19 -3.81 1.32
CA GLU A 38 -0.89 -4.12 0.73
C GLU A 38 -0.76 -5.63 0.48
N ARG A 39 -0.76 -6.02 -0.81
CA ARG A 39 -0.74 -7.42 -1.27
C ARG A 39 0.45 -7.79 -2.13
N VAL A 40 1.32 -6.83 -2.44
CA VAL A 40 2.53 -7.01 -3.24
C VAL A 40 3.73 -6.51 -2.44
N CYS A 41 4.77 -7.33 -2.37
CA CYS A 41 5.97 -6.97 -1.62
C CYS A 41 6.73 -5.82 -2.30
N THR A 42 7.55 -5.09 -1.54
CA THR A 42 8.35 -3.95 -2.03
C THR A 42 9.20 -4.28 -3.25
N ASN A 43 9.81 -5.48 -3.28
CA ASN A 43 10.61 -5.95 -4.40
C ASN A 43 9.80 -6.14 -5.68
N CYS A 44 8.58 -6.66 -5.58
CA CYS A 44 7.69 -6.80 -6.73
C CYS A 44 7.08 -5.46 -7.12
N LYS A 45 6.86 -4.57 -6.16
CA LYS A 45 6.30 -3.23 -6.38
C LYS A 45 7.27 -2.29 -7.13
N SER A 46 8.57 -2.54 -7.04
CA SER A 46 9.61 -1.78 -7.74
C SER A 46 9.87 -2.24 -9.18
N THR A 47 9.34 -3.39 -9.60
CA THR A 47 9.55 -3.89 -10.97
C THR A 47 8.76 -3.07 -11.99
N ALA A 48 9.22 -3.11 -13.25
CA ALA A 48 8.48 -2.54 -14.39
C ALA A 48 7.12 -3.23 -14.55
N ALA A 49 7.08 -4.56 -14.42
CA ALA A 49 5.86 -5.36 -14.52
C ALA A 49 4.72 -4.84 -13.63
N TRP A 50 5.02 -4.48 -12.37
CA TRP A 50 4.01 -3.90 -11.48
C TRP A 50 3.59 -2.48 -11.89
N ARG A 51 4.56 -1.64 -12.30
CA ARG A 51 4.30 -0.24 -12.66
C ARG A 51 3.51 -0.09 -13.96
N GLU A 52 3.72 -1.01 -14.90
CA GLU A 52 3.07 -1.03 -16.20
C GLU A 52 1.73 -1.78 -16.17
N GLY A 53 1.34 -2.35 -15.02
CA GLY A 53 0.11 -3.12 -14.88
C GLY A 53 0.12 -4.43 -15.65
N SER A 54 1.30 -4.92 -16.03
CA SER A 54 1.45 -6.23 -16.67
C SER A 54 1.27 -7.32 -15.61
N TYR A 55 0.20 -8.09 -15.77
CA TYR A 55 -0.04 -9.27 -14.95
C TYR A 55 1.02 -10.32 -15.32
N ALA A 56 1.78 -10.80 -14.34
CA ALA A 56 2.60 -12.00 -14.52
C ALA A 56 1.64 -13.20 -14.55
N ALA A 57 1.36 -13.72 -15.74
CA ALA A 57 0.56 -14.92 -15.96
C ALA A 57 1.32 -16.18 -15.51
#